data_AF-A0A6H1ZFN1-F1
#
_entry.id   AF-A0A6H1ZFN1-F1
#
_cell.length_a   1.000
_cell.length_b   1.000
_cell.length_c   1.000
_cell.angle_alpha   90.00
_cell.angle_beta   90.00
_cell.angle_gamma   90.00
#
_symmetry.space_group_name_H-M   'P 1'
#
loop_
_entity.id
_entity.type
_entity.pdbx_description
1 polymer ?
#
loop_
_entity_poly.entity_id
_entity_poly.type
_entity_poly.pdbx_seq_one_letter_code
_entity_poly.pdbx_strand_id
1 'polypeptide(L)' 'MLIDGRIVAIPDEQQSRAREQLALPSDFFLMEATQMLQHDTGNGVVQIPLPPGLFVVAFENLYGQRRYGVVRMEMVQ' A
#
# COMPACT_ATOMS: atom_id res chain seq x y z
N MET A 1 8.90 -7.02 2.08
CA MET A 1 8.40 -6.40 0.83
C MET A 1 9.37 -5.31 0.39
N LEU A 2 9.49 -5.06 -0.92
CA LEU A 2 10.25 -3.92 -1.43
C LEU A 2 9.30 -2.72 -1.56
N ILE A 3 9.58 -1.64 -0.83
CA ILE A 3 8.80 -0.39 -0.84
C ILE A 3 9.76 0.75 -1.13
N ASP A 4 9.53 1.49 -2.20
CA ASP A 4 10.34 2.66 -2.58
C ASP A 4 11.86 2.38 -2.56
N GLY A 5 12.27 1.19 -3.03
CA GLY A 5 13.67 0.76 -3.08
C GLY A 5 14.25 0.24 -1.77
N ARG A 6 13.45 0.11 -0.71
CA ARG A 6 13.88 -0.41 0.61
C ARG A 6 13.20 -1.74 0.91
N ILE A 7 13.96 -2.71 1.41
CA ILE A 7 13.40 -3.94 1.96
C ILE A 7 12.84 -3.61 3.34
N VAL A 8 11.55 -3.87 3.52
CA VAL A 8 10.82 -3.62 4.76
C VAL A 8 10.11 -4.89 5.21
N ALA A 9 10.19 -5.17 6.51
CA ALA A 9 9.34 -6.18 7.14
C ALA A 9 8.02 -5.53 7.59
N ILE A 10 6.90 -6.04 7.05
CA ILE A 10 5.56 -5.66 7.51
C ILE A 10 5.01 -6.85 8.32
N PRO A 11 4.83 -6.72 9.63
CA PRO A 11 4.23 -7.77 10.45
C PRO A 11 2.85 -8.17 9.92
N ASP A 12 2.48 -9.45 10.03
CA ASP A 12 1.20 -9.96 9.51
C ASP A 12 -0.01 -9.23 10.12
N GLU A 13 0.08 -8.82 11.39
CA GLU A 13 -0.95 -8.00 12.04
C GLU A 13 -1.15 -6.66 11.32
N GLN A 14 -0.06 -6.01 10.89
CA GLN A 14 -0.13 -4.75 10.16
C GLN A 14 -0.75 -4.94 8.78
N GLN A 15 -0.46 -6.07 8.11
CA GLN A 15 -1.11 -6.41 6.84
C GLN A 15 -2.61 -6.66 7.01
N SER A 16 -3.04 -7.35 8.08
CA SER A 16 -4.47 -7.54 8.38
C SER A 16 -5.17 -6.22 8.65
N ARG A 17 -4.59 -5.36 9.50
CA ARG A 17 -5.13 -4.03 9.81
C ARG A 17 -5.20 -3.15 8.57
N ALA A 18 -4.22 -3.21 7.67
CA ALA A 18 -4.23 -2.48 6.40
C ALA A 18 -5.38 -2.94 5.50
N ARG A 19 -5.61 -4.25 5.41
CA ARG A 19 -6.72 -4.83 4.64
C ARG A 19 -8.09 -4.43 5.19
N GLU A 20 -8.23 -4.46 6.51
CA GLU A 20 -9.47 -4.07 7.22
C GLU A 20 -9.80 -2.59 7.02
N GLN A 21 -8.81 -1.70 6.97
CA GLN A 21 -9.01 -0.27 6.67
C GLN A 21 -9.65 -0.04 5.30
N LEU A 22 -9.46 -0.96 4.35
CA LEU A 22 -10.07 -0.91 3.02
C LEU A 22 -11.34 -1.77 2.89
N ALA A 23 -11.83 -2.33 4.01
CA ALA A 23 -12.96 -3.25 4.06
C ALA A 23 -12.84 -4.43 3.07
N LEU A 24 -11.61 -4.93 2.88
CA LEU A 24 -11.33 -6.02 1.97
C LEU A 24 -11.50 -7.39 2.65
N PRO A 25 -12.02 -8.40 1.94
CA PRO A 25 -12.09 -9.76 2.47
C PRO A 25 -10.70 -10.38 2.65
N SER A 26 -10.61 -11.43 3.48
CA SER A 26 -9.35 -12.04 3.92
C SER A 26 -8.54 -12.72 2.82
N ASP A 27 -9.14 -12.96 1.64
CA ASP A 27 -8.48 -13.53 0.46
C ASP A 27 -7.64 -12.51 -0.31
N PHE A 28 -7.61 -11.24 0.11
CA PHE A 28 -6.73 -10.22 -0.42
C PHE A 28 -5.40 -10.16 0.33
N PHE A 29 -4.30 -10.16 -0.43
CA PHE A 29 -2.92 -10.11 0.04
C PHE A 29 -2.25 -8.81 -0.39
N LEU A 30 -1.43 -8.23 0.48
CA LEU A 30 -0.70 -7.00 0.17
C LEU A 30 0.41 -7.31 -0.84
N MET A 31 0.31 -6.74 -2.05
CA MET A 31 1.25 -7.00 -3.13
C MET A 31 2.26 -5.86 -3.28
N GLU A 32 1.78 -4.62 -3.22
CA GLU A 32 2.60 -3.44 -3.47
C GLU A 32 2.23 -2.34 -2.47
N ALA A 33 3.22 -1.52 -2.11
CA ALA A 33 3.03 -0.35 -1.28
C ALA A 33 4.03 0.74 -1.69
N THR A 34 3.64 2.00 -1.53
CA THR A 34 4.51 3.18 -1.73
C THR A 34 4.11 4.33 -0.81
N GLN A 35 5.10 5.10 -0.37
CA GLN A 35 4.91 6.38 0.32
C GLN A 35 4.90 7.56 -0.65
N MET A 36 4.90 7.31 -1.96
CA MET A 36 4.91 8.34 -2.99
C MET A 36 3.68 8.19 -3.89
N LEU A 37 2.75 9.14 -3.80
CA LEU A 37 1.63 9.20 -4.71
C LEU A 37 2.08 9.87 -6.01
N GLN A 38 1.96 9.14 -7.13
CA GLN A 38 2.10 9.72 -8.46
C GLN A 38 0.75 10.24 -8.92
N HIS A 39 0.67 11.55 -9.19
CA HIS A 39 -0.54 12.18 -9.68
C HIS A 39 -0.28 12.76 -11.08
N ASP A 40 -0.96 12.22 -12.08
CA ASP A 40 -0.98 12.81 -13.42
C ASP A 40 -1.96 13.99 -13.43
N THR A 41 -1.41 15.18 -13.69
CA THR A 41 -2.16 16.44 -13.73
C THR A 41 -2.67 16.79 -15.12
N GLY A 42 -2.34 15.99 -16.14
CA GLY A 42 -2.52 16.32 -17.56
C GLY A 42 -1.41 17.22 -18.13
N ASN A 43 -0.60 17.86 -17.27
CA ASN A 43 0.60 18.63 -17.65
C ASN A 43 1.90 17.91 -17.28
N GLY A 44 1.79 16.66 -16.84
CA GLY A 44 2.88 15.85 -16.32
C GLY A 44 2.52 15.18 -14.99
N VAL A 45 3.39 14.25 -14.60
CA VAL A 45 3.26 13.49 -13.36
C VAL A 45 4.01 14.21 -12.25
N VAL A 46 3.30 14.57 -11.18
CA VAL A 46 3.91 15.07 -9.95
C VAL A 46 4.02 13.95 -8.92
N GLN A 47 5.10 13.96 -8.14
CA GLN A 47 5.33 13.04 -7.05
C GLN A 47 4.99 13.73 -5.73
N ILE A 48 4.05 13.16 -4.98
CA ILE A 48 3.53 13.71 -3.73
C ILE A 48 3.90 12.74 -2.60
N PRO A 49 4.80 13.12 -1.67
CA PRO A 49 5.12 12.28 -0.53
C PRO A 49 3.92 12.19 0.42
N LEU A 50 3.59 10.98 0.85
CA LEU A 50 2.56 10.75 1.85
C LEU A 50 3.09 11.10 3.25
N PRO A 51 2.21 11.53 4.17
CA PRO A 51 2.58 11.67 5.57
C PRO A 51 3.18 10.39 6.15
N PRO A 52 4.07 10.47 7.15
CA PRO A 52 4.67 9.30 7.78
C PRO A 52 3.63 8.27 8.25
N GLY A 53 3.89 7.00 7.94
CA GLY A 53 3.01 5.88 8.26
C GLY A 53 1.82 5.70 7.31
N LEU A 54 1.62 6.59 6.32
CA LEU A 54 0.62 6.39 5.26
C LEU A 54 1.27 5.83 4.00
N PHE A 55 0.54 4.92 3.35
CA PHE A 55 0.97 4.22 2.14
C PHE A 55 -0.20 4.12 1.17
N VAL A 56 0.07 4.32 -0.12
CA VAL A 56 -0.78 3.79 -1.18
C VAL A 56 -0.42 2.33 -1.33
N VAL A 57 -1.43 1.46 -1.32
CA VAL A 57 -1.25 0.01 -1.38
C VAL A 57 -2.04 -0.61 -2.53
N ALA A 58 -1.53 -1.72 -3.04
CA ALA A 58 -2.26 -2.63 -3.91
C ALA A 58 -2.44 -3.97 -3.18
N PHE A 59 -3.69 -4.37 -3.02
CA PHE A 59 -4.06 -5.70 -2.58
C PHE A 59 -4.55 -6.51 -3.78
N GLU A 60 -4.20 -7.79 -3.83
CA GLU A 60 -4.62 -8.73 -4.87
C GLU A 60 -5.15 -10.02 -4.24
N ASN A 61 -6.22 -10.59 -4.79
CA ASN A 61 -6.68 -11.92 -4.38
C ASN A 61 -6.24 -13.00 -5.37
N LEU A 62 -6.50 -14.27 -5.01
CA LEU A 62 -6.11 -15.43 -5.83
C LEU A 62 -6.78 -15.49 -7.22
N TYR A 63 -7.79 -14.64 -7.45
CA TYR A 63 -8.47 -14.50 -8.74
C TYR A 63 -7.91 -13.35 -9.59
N GLY A 64 -6.83 -12.69 -9.14
CA GLY A 64 -6.19 -11.57 -9.83
C GLY A 64 -6.95 -10.25 -9.70
N GLN A 65 -7.96 -10.16 -8.83
CA GLN A 65 -8.65 -8.90 -8.59
C GLN A 65 -7.77 -7.98 -7.76
N ARG A 66 -7.49 -6.78 -8.28
CA ARG A 66 -6.73 -5.76 -7.55
C ARG A 66 -7.62 -4.69 -6.94
N ARG A 67 -7.29 -4.27 -5.72
CA ARG A 67 -7.91 -3.16 -5.00
C ARG A 67 -6.81 -2.24 -4.49
N TYR A 68 -7.06 -0.95 -4.60
CA TYR A 68 -6.09 0.09 -4.24
C TYR A 68 -6.68 1.01 -3.18
N GLY A 69 -5.83 1.57 -2.33
CA GLY A 69 -6.26 2.52 -1.32
C GLY A 69 -5.11 3.12 -0.56
N VAL A 70 -5.42 4.07 0.33
CA VAL A 70 -4.46 4.64 1.27
C VAL A 70 -4.72 4.02 2.64
N VAL A 71 -3.68 3.48 3.26
CA VAL A 71 -3.76 2.84 4.58
C VAL A 71 -2.68 3.38 5.50
N ARG A 72 -2.92 3.29 6.80
CA ARG A 72 -1.91 3.48 7.83
C ARG A 72 -1.26 2.13 8.16
N MET A 73 0.07 2.08 8.12
CA MET A 73 0.87 0.93 8.51
C MET A 73 2.09 1.37 9.31
N GLU A 74 2.47 0.55 10.29
CA GLU A 74 3.74 0.69 11.01
C GLU A 74 4.74 -0.32 10.45
N MET A 75 5.87 0.19 9.97
CA MET A 75 6.96 -0.63 9.46
C MET A 75 7.96 -0.88 10.58
N VAL A 76 8.49 -2.10 10.65
CA VAL A 76 9.67 -2.41 11.48
C VAL A 76 10.87 -2.45 10.55
N GLN A 77 11.91 -1.70 10.89
CA GLN A 77 13.19 -1.69 10.15
C GLN A 77 14.03 -2.92 10.50
#